data_AF-A0A5N6U3U3-F1
#
_entry.id   AF-A0A5N6U3U3-F1
#
_cell.length_a   1.000
_cell.length_b   1.000
_cell.length_c   1.000
_cell.angle_alpha   90.00
_cell.angle_beta   90.00
_cell.angle_gamma   90.00
#
_symmetry.space_group_name_H-M   'P 1'
#
loop_
_entity.id
_entity.type
_entity.pdbx_description
1 polymer ?
#
loop_
_entity_poly.entity_id
_entity_poly.type
_entity_poly.pdbx_seq_one_letter_code
_entity_poly.pdbx_strand_id
1 'polypeptide(L)'
;MAQELVMKSHQFPKNLDWVRDAAIAQPVCTAVQIGLVDIVTHAGLEFGTLVGHSTGEIAAAYAAGCISAEDAIKIAYYRGFHASKISKRGAMIAIGAPRAQIEDLLNQEFFSGQVSIVAFNGPNSVTLSGDADMIKAMEDVALRMNIFAKILDVDTVYHLSHMAECVQPYLESLTSSKIETKYYKAGTL
;
A
#
# COMPACT_ATOMS: atom_id res chain seq x y z
N MET A 1 23.73 35.50 1.49
CA MET A 1 22.47 35.75 2.23
C MET A 1 21.69 34.44 2.22
N ALA A 2 21.71 33.69 3.32
CA ALA A 2 20.84 32.53 3.49
C ALA A 2 19.46 33.05 3.90
N GLN A 3 18.44 32.84 3.07
CA GLN A 3 17.07 33.09 3.46
C GLN A 3 16.68 32.05 4.51
N GLU A 4 16.47 32.52 5.74
CA GLU A 4 15.79 31.80 6.80
C GLU A 4 14.44 31.27 6.26
N LEU A 5 14.36 29.97 6.01
CA LEU A 5 13.11 29.28 5.76
C LEU A 5 12.36 29.22 7.10
N VAL A 6 11.73 30.33 7.49
CA VAL A 6 10.78 30.34 8.59
C VAL A 6 9.59 29.48 8.15
N MET A 7 9.60 28.21 8.57
CA MET A 7 8.42 27.36 8.62
C MET A 7 7.40 28.08 9.51
N LYS A 8 6.59 28.97 8.91
CA LYS A 8 5.41 29.53 9.58
C LYS A 8 4.65 28.35 10.15
N SER A 9 4.31 28.40 11.44
CA SER A 9 3.58 27.37 12.16
C SER A 9 2.23 27.11 11.48
N HIS A 10 2.23 26.29 10.43
CA HIS A 10 1.03 25.78 9.82
C HIS A 10 0.40 24.88 10.86
N GLN A 11 -0.75 25.31 11.38
CA GLN A 11 -1.57 24.44 12.18
C GLN A 11 -2.15 23.39 11.25
N PHE A 12 -1.56 22.20 11.27
CA PHE A 12 -2.17 21.05 10.66
C PHE A 12 -3.54 20.81 11.30
N PRO A 13 -4.56 20.41 10.52
CA PRO A 13 -5.85 20.06 11.08
C PRO A 13 -5.65 18.95 12.13
N LYS A 14 -6.23 19.16 13.32
CA LYS A 14 -6.09 18.22 14.45
C LYS A 14 -6.75 16.86 14.18
N ASN A 15 -7.69 16.81 13.23
CA ASN A 15 -8.33 15.59 12.76
C ASN A 15 -7.86 15.29 11.32
N LEU A 16 -7.25 14.12 11.15
CA LEU A 16 -6.75 13.59 9.88
C LEU A 16 -7.47 12.29 9.48
N ASP A 17 -8.66 12.02 10.02
CA ASP A 17 -9.42 10.79 9.74
C ASP A 17 -9.77 10.66 8.25
N TRP A 18 -9.93 11.80 7.56
CA TRP A 18 -10.13 11.85 6.12
C TRP A 18 -8.96 11.29 5.31
N VAL A 19 -7.73 11.29 5.85
CA VAL A 19 -6.55 10.69 5.20
C VAL A 19 -6.67 9.16 5.14
N ARG A 20 -7.59 8.55 5.90
CA ARG A 20 -7.79 7.09 5.89
C ARG A 20 -8.56 6.60 4.66
N ASP A 21 -9.31 7.47 3.99
CA ASP A 21 -9.99 7.10 2.75
C ASP A 21 -8.95 6.75 1.68
N ALA A 22 -9.02 5.55 1.12
CA ALA A 22 -8.08 5.08 0.09
C ALA A 22 -7.93 6.04 -1.10
N ALA A 23 -9.01 6.72 -1.49
CA ALA A 23 -9.01 7.71 -2.58
C ALA A 23 -8.14 8.93 -2.26
N ILE A 24 -7.87 9.18 -0.98
CA ILE A 24 -7.03 10.28 -0.51
C ILE A 24 -5.66 9.76 -0.04
N ALA A 25 -5.65 8.69 0.76
CA ALA A 25 -4.47 8.09 1.36
C ALA A 25 -3.42 7.73 0.31
N GLN A 26 -3.83 7.06 -0.77
CA GLN A 26 -2.90 6.56 -1.79
C GLN A 26 -2.20 7.70 -2.54
N PRO A 27 -2.92 8.67 -3.16
CA PRO A 27 -2.24 9.77 -3.85
C PRO A 27 -1.44 10.67 -2.90
N VAL A 28 -1.91 10.91 -1.67
CA VAL A 28 -1.13 11.70 -0.68
C VAL A 28 0.16 10.99 -0.29
N CYS A 29 0.11 9.69 -0.02
CA CYS A 29 1.30 8.89 0.29
C CYS A 29 2.29 8.90 -0.89
N THR A 30 1.80 8.70 -2.11
CA THR A 30 2.63 8.79 -3.32
C THR A 30 3.25 10.18 -3.51
N ALA A 31 2.50 11.26 -3.27
CA ALA A 31 3.03 12.62 -3.36
C ALA A 31 4.16 12.87 -2.34
N VAL A 32 4.01 12.39 -1.11
CA VAL A 32 5.07 12.46 -0.09
C VAL A 32 6.30 11.67 -0.54
N GLN A 33 6.11 10.45 -1.05
CA GLN A 33 7.22 9.63 -1.54
C GLN A 33 7.95 10.27 -2.73
N ILE A 34 7.23 10.85 -3.68
CA ILE A 34 7.80 11.64 -4.80
C ILE A 34 8.65 12.79 -4.25
N GLY A 35 8.11 13.58 -3.32
CA GLY A 35 8.86 14.70 -2.72
C GLY A 35 10.12 14.25 -1.99
N LEU A 36 10.09 13.09 -1.31
CA LEU A 36 11.27 12.51 -0.67
C LEU A 36 12.32 12.06 -1.71
N VAL A 37 11.89 11.42 -2.80
CA VAL A 37 12.77 11.04 -3.91
C VAL A 37 13.41 12.28 -4.55
N ASP A 38 12.65 13.34 -4.75
CA ASP A 38 13.15 14.62 -5.28
C ASP A 38 14.19 15.22 -4.34
N ILE A 39 13.93 15.28 -3.03
CA ILE A 39 14.89 15.82 -2.05
C ILE A 39 16.22 15.05 -2.09
N VAL A 40 16.17 13.72 -2.12
CA VAL A 40 17.36 12.87 -2.17
C VAL A 40 18.14 13.09 -3.48
N THR A 41 17.45 13.10 -4.62
CA THR A 41 18.06 13.31 -5.94
C THR A 41 18.68 14.71 -6.06
N HIS A 42 17.99 15.76 -5.58
CA HIS A 42 18.50 17.13 -5.58
C HIS A 42 19.70 17.32 -4.63
N ALA A 43 19.86 16.46 -3.63
CA ALA A 43 21.05 16.40 -2.79
C ALA A 43 22.26 15.73 -3.46
N GLY A 44 22.12 15.26 -4.71
CA GLY A 44 23.18 14.60 -5.49
C GLY A 44 23.39 13.14 -5.09
N LEU A 45 22.40 12.50 -4.45
CA LEU A 45 22.43 11.08 -4.11
C LEU A 45 21.70 10.27 -5.17
N GLU A 46 22.28 9.12 -5.52
CA GLU A 46 21.72 8.18 -6.49
C GLU A 46 21.19 6.91 -5.81
N PHE A 47 20.08 6.38 -6.32
CA PHE A 47 19.50 5.14 -5.82
C PHE A 47 20.14 3.93 -6.50
N GLY A 48 20.99 3.19 -5.79
CA GLY A 48 21.56 1.95 -6.32
C GLY A 48 20.53 0.82 -6.54
N THR A 49 19.41 0.84 -5.80
CA THR A 49 18.31 -0.13 -5.93
C THR A 49 17.01 0.49 -5.42
N LEU A 50 15.90 0.15 -6.06
CA LEU A 50 14.56 0.62 -5.73
C LEU A 50 13.64 -0.58 -5.50
N VAL A 51 12.93 -0.58 -4.38
CA VAL A 51 11.90 -1.58 -4.06
C VAL A 51 10.70 -0.84 -3.48
N GLY A 52 9.51 -1.10 -4.03
CA GLY A 52 8.25 -0.62 -3.50
C GLY A 52 7.45 -1.76 -2.90
N HIS A 53 6.73 -1.50 -1.80
CA HIS A 53 5.76 -2.44 -1.27
C HIS A 53 4.35 -2.00 -1.68
N SER A 54 3.66 -2.81 -2.47
CA SER A 54 2.28 -2.52 -2.94
C SER A 54 2.19 -1.14 -3.59
N THR A 55 1.44 -0.18 -3.03
CA THR A 55 1.37 1.20 -3.56
C THR A 55 2.71 1.91 -3.64
N GLY A 56 3.70 1.52 -2.83
CA GLY A 56 5.06 2.05 -2.91
C GLY A 56 5.75 1.74 -4.25
N GLU A 57 5.29 0.76 -5.02
CA GLU A 57 5.82 0.48 -6.37
C GLU A 57 5.60 1.65 -7.33
N ILE A 58 4.55 2.46 -7.11
CA ILE A 58 4.26 3.65 -7.92
C ILE A 58 5.40 4.68 -7.74
N ALA A 59 5.79 4.95 -6.50
CA ALA A 59 6.89 5.85 -6.21
C ALA A 59 8.25 5.27 -6.62
N ALA A 60 8.43 3.95 -6.53
CA ALA A 60 9.63 3.28 -7.04
C ALA A 60 9.76 3.41 -8.56
N ALA A 61 8.66 3.26 -9.31
CA ALA A 61 8.64 3.46 -10.76
C ALA A 61 8.95 4.92 -11.14
N TYR A 62 8.45 5.88 -10.37
CA TYR A 62 8.82 7.29 -10.52
C TYR A 62 10.32 7.51 -10.26
N ALA A 63 10.86 7.01 -9.14
CA ALA A 63 12.27 7.14 -8.79
C ALA A 63 13.19 6.48 -9.83
N ALA A 64 12.72 5.43 -10.49
CA ALA A 64 13.42 4.76 -11.60
C ALA A 64 13.34 5.52 -12.94
N GLY A 65 12.62 6.64 -13.00
CA GLY A 65 12.40 7.41 -14.23
C GLY A 65 11.45 6.73 -15.23
N CYS A 66 10.71 5.69 -14.81
CA CYS A 66 9.78 4.97 -15.67
C CYS A 66 8.50 5.76 -15.96
N ILE A 67 8.06 6.60 -15.04
CA ILE A 67 6.85 7.40 -15.15
C ILE A 67 7.10 8.81 -14.64
N SER A 68 6.34 9.78 -15.12
CA SER A 68 6.37 11.15 -14.61
C SER A 68 5.76 11.23 -13.20
N ALA A 69 6.06 12.30 -12.46
CA ALA A 69 5.39 12.56 -11.19
C ALA A 69 3.87 12.72 -11.37
N GLU A 70 3.43 13.35 -12.46
CA GLU A 70 2.02 13.51 -12.80
C GLU A 70 1.35 12.15 -13.00
N ASP A 71 1.98 11.25 -13.75
CA ASP A 71 1.44 9.92 -14.00
C ASP A 71 1.44 9.04 -12.77
N ALA A 72 2.48 9.14 -11.91
CA ALA A 72 2.49 8.48 -10.61
C ALA A 72 1.29 8.90 -9.75
N ILE A 73 0.94 10.19 -9.72
CA ILE A 73 -0.25 10.67 -9.01
C ILE A 73 -1.54 10.17 -9.66
N LYS A 74 -1.65 10.17 -10.99
CA LYS A 74 -2.83 9.61 -11.68
C LYS A 74 -3.04 8.13 -11.33
N ILE A 75 -1.98 7.34 -11.39
CA ILE A 75 -2.01 5.90 -11.04
C ILE A 75 -2.49 5.73 -9.59
N ALA A 76 -1.86 6.44 -8.64
CA ALA A 76 -2.21 6.35 -7.23
C ALA A 76 -3.66 6.81 -6.95
N TYR A 77 -4.08 7.91 -7.59
CA TYR A 77 -5.44 8.44 -7.47
C TYR A 77 -6.48 7.44 -7.96
N TYR A 78 -6.36 6.93 -9.18
CA TYR A 78 -7.34 5.98 -9.72
C TYR A 78 -7.34 4.66 -8.97
N ARG A 79 -6.18 4.19 -8.49
CA ARG A 79 -6.11 2.99 -7.66
C ARG A 79 -6.87 3.19 -6.34
N GLY A 80 -6.65 4.32 -5.67
CA GLY A 80 -7.37 4.68 -4.44
C GLY A 80 -8.87 4.84 -4.66
N PHE A 81 -9.25 5.58 -5.71
CA PHE A 81 -10.64 5.88 -6.05
C PHE A 81 -11.46 4.63 -6.40
N HIS A 82 -10.90 3.70 -7.16
CA HIS A 82 -11.62 2.47 -7.51
C HIS A 82 -11.60 1.46 -6.36
N ALA A 83 -10.52 1.40 -5.57
CA ALA A 83 -10.48 0.56 -4.37
C ALA A 83 -11.50 1.01 -3.32
N SER A 84 -11.70 2.32 -3.12
CA SER A 84 -12.68 2.82 -2.14
C SER A 84 -14.13 2.49 -2.49
N LYS A 85 -14.41 2.16 -3.76
CA LYS A 85 -15.74 1.80 -4.27
C LYS A 85 -16.09 0.32 -4.19
N ILE A 86 -15.15 -0.54 -3.80
CA ILE A 86 -15.41 -1.98 -3.69
C ILE A 86 -16.58 -2.20 -2.73
N SER A 87 -17.55 -2.99 -3.17
CA SER A 87 -18.80 -3.22 -2.46
C SER A 87 -18.59 -4.12 -1.23
N LYS A 88 -17.83 -5.21 -1.40
CA LYS A 88 -17.54 -6.17 -0.34
C LYS A 88 -16.36 -5.69 0.51
N ARG A 89 -16.67 -5.30 1.75
CA ARG A 89 -15.68 -4.92 2.77
C ARG A 89 -15.10 -6.17 3.44
N GLY A 90 -13.93 -5.98 4.04
CA GLY A 90 -13.31 -6.98 4.91
C GLY A 90 -12.22 -6.33 5.73
N ALA A 91 -11.24 -7.11 6.18
CA ALA A 91 -10.20 -6.60 7.05
C ALA A 91 -8.84 -7.19 6.69
N MET A 92 -7.81 -6.54 7.23
CA MET A 92 -6.44 -7.01 7.17
C MET A 92 -5.86 -7.07 8.58
N ILE A 93 -4.94 -7.99 8.83
CA ILE A 93 -4.29 -8.16 10.13
C ILE A 93 -2.80 -8.38 9.96
N ALA A 94 -2.00 -7.65 10.73
CA ALA A 94 -0.58 -7.93 10.87
C ALA A 94 -0.37 -9.01 11.92
N ILE A 95 0.37 -10.06 11.56
CA ILE A 95 0.68 -11.20 12.42
C ILE A 95 2.20 -11.32 12.60
N GLY A 96 2.63 -11.42 13.85
CA GLY A 96 4.04 -11.56 14.25
C GLY A 96 4.48 -13.01 14.34
N ALA A 97 4.43 -13.75 13.23
CA ALA A 97 4.83 -15.16 13.17
C ALA A 97 5.49 -15.53 11.83
N PRO A 98 6.26 -16.63 11.77
CA PRO A 98 6.78 -17.17 10.52
C PRO A 98 5.68 -17.60 9.55
N ARG A 99 5.97 -17.47 8.26
CA ARG A 99 5.10 -17.93 7.16
C ARG A 99 4.59 -19.35 7.37
N ALA A 100 5.49 -20.31 7.62
CA ALA A 100 5.13 -21.73 7.71
C ALA A 100 4.09 -21.99 8.81
N GLN A 101 4.26 -21.36 9.98
CA GLN A 101 3.32 -21.47 11.08
C GLN A 101 1.92 -20.94 10.71
N ILE A 102 1.86 -19.85 9.93
CA ILE A 102 0.59 -19.29 9.49
C ILE A 102 -0.04 -20.12 8.36
N GLU A 103 0.76 -20.67 7.45
CA GLU A 103 0.26 -21.62 6.45
C GLU A 103 -0.38 -22.85 7.11
N ASP A 104 0.24 -23.40 8.17
CA ASP A 104 -0.35 -24.51 8.94
C ASP A 104 -1.70 -24.15 9.57
N LEU A 105 -1.85 -22.92 10.07
CA LEU A 105 -3.13 -22.42 10.60
C LEU A 105 -4.18 -22.23 9.50
N LEU A 106 -3.79 -21.68 8.35
CA LEU A 106 -4.70 -21.42 7.24
C LEU A 106 -5.17 -22.71 6.53
N ASN A 107 -4.39 -23.79 6.63
CA ASN A 107 -4.77 -25.11 6.12
C ASN A 107 -5.85 -25.80 6.97
N GLN A 108 -6.19 -25.27 8.16
CA GLN A 108 -7.31 -25.79 8.93
C GLN A 108 -8.63 -25.45 8.22
N GLU A 109 -9.58 -26.39 8.26
CA GLU A 109 -10.88 -26.29 7.55
C GLU A 109 -11.61 -24.97 7.83
N PHE A 110 -11.47 -24.44 9.05
CA PHE A 110 -12.10 -23.19 9.47
C PHE A 110 -11.61 -21.94 8.72
N PHE A 111 -10.34 -21.89 8.32
CA PHE A 111 -9.75 -20.72 7.64
C PHE A 111 -9.55 -20.91 6.13
N SER A 112 -9.61 -22.16 5.66
CA SER A 112 -9.33 -22.52 4.27
C SER A 112 -10.21 -21.73 3.28
N GLY A 113 -9.55 -20.97 2.40
CA GLY A 113 -10.20 -20.16 1.36
C GLY A 113 -10.85 -18.86 1.84
N GLN A 114 -10.87 -18.61 3.14
CA GLN A 114 -11.51 -17.44 3.75
C GLN A 114 -10.51 -16.35 4.16
N VAL A 115 -9.27 -16.74 4.49
CA VAL A 115 -8.17 -15.85 4.86
C VAL A 115 -6.94 -16.27 4.07
N SER A 116 -6.22 -15.29 3.53
CA SER A 116 -4.96 -15.54 2.83
C SER A 116 -3.84 -14.63 3.32
N ILE A 117 -2.61 -15.11 3.20
CA ILE A 117 -1.43 -14.27 3.34
C ILE A 117 -1.34 -13.36 2.11
N VAL A 118 -1.26 -12.05 2.34
CA VAL A 118 -1.20 -11.02 1.29
C VAL A 118 0.10 -10.24 1.26
N ALA A 119 0.90 -10.31 2.33
CA ALA A 119 2.23 -9.73 2.36
C ALA A 119 3.16 -10.53 3.28
N PHE A 120 4.41 -10.65 2.85
CA PHE A 120 5.51 -11.18 3.65
C PHE A 120 6.44 -10.01 3.96
N ASN A 121 6.30 -9.42 5.15
CA ASN A 121 7.04 -8.22 5.54
C ASN A 121 8.39 -8.56 6.22
N GLY A 122 8.58 -9.82 6.62
CA GLY A 122 9.84 -10.31 7.18
C GLY A 122 9.72 -11.75 7.68
N PRO A 123 10.82 -12.30 8.25
CA PRO A 123 10.86 -13.70 8.69
C PRO A 123 9.78 -14.08 9.72
N ASN A 124 9.36 -13.12 10.55
CA ASN A 124 8.32 -13.27 11.58
C ASN A 124 7.21 -12.23 11.41
N SER A 125 6.93 -11.78 10.18
CA SER A 125 5.92 -10.75 9.94
C SER A 125 5.19 -11.01 8.63
N VAL A 126 3.90 -11.32 8.75
CA VAL A 126 3.01 -11.49 7.62
C VAL A 126 1.77 -10.62 7.79
N THR A 127 1.18 -10.22 6.67
CA THR A 127 -0.14 -9.58 6.65
C THR A 127 -1.15 -10.56 6.07
N LEU A 128 -2.26 -10.74 6.76
CA LEU A 128 -3.39 -11.53 6.27
C LEU A 128 -4.53 -10.62 5.86
N SER A 129 -5.35 -11.10 4.94
CA SER A 129 -6.52 -10.41 4.41
C SER A 129 -7.66 -11.41 4.26
N GLY A 130 -8.90 -10.95 4.44
CA GLY A 130 -10.08 -11.80 4.36
C GLY A 130 -11.34 -11.09 4.83
N ASP A 131 -12.42 -11.85 4.95
CA ASP A 131 -13.68 -11.34 5.49
C ASP A 131 -13.49 -10.91 6.96
N ALA A 132 -14.14 -9.82 7.36
CA ALA A 132 -13.87 -9.17 8.65
C ALA A 132 -14.05 -10.12 9.85
N ASP A 133 -15.10 -10.93 9.84
CA ASP A 133 -15.38 -11.91 10.90
C ASP A 133 -14.29 -13.00 10.97
N MET A 134 -13.74 -13.38 9.82
CA MET A 134 -12.67 -14.39 9.75
C MET A 134 -11.33 -13.84 10.19
N ILE A 135 -11.06 -12.57 9.89
CA ILE A 135 -9.88 -11.86 10.40
C ILE A 135 -9.99 -11.68 11.92
N LYS A 136 -11.19 -11.41 12.45
CA LYS A 136 -11.42 -11.35 13.89
C LYS A 136 -11.20 -12.70 14.57
N ALA A 137 -11.72 -13.79 13.97
CA ALA A 137 -11.48 -15.13 14.49
C ALA A 137 -9.98 -15.51 14.46
N MET A 138 -9.24 -15.09 13.42
CA MET A 138 -7.79 -15.26 13.34
C MET A 138 -7.06 -14.47 14.43
N GLU A 139 -7.47 -13.23 14.71
CA GLU A 139 -6.93 -12.45 15.84
C GLU A 139 -7.09 -13.21 17.17
N ASP A 140 -8.28 -13.73 17.45
CA ASP A 140 -8.55 -14.47 18.68
C ASP A 140 -7.69 -15.76 18.78
N VAL A 141 -7.49 -16.47 17.67
CA VAL A 141 -6.60 -17.65 17.61
C VAL A 141 -5.15 -17.24 17.89
N ALA A 142 -4.66 -16.20 17.22
CA ALA A 142 -3.29 -15.72 17.38
C ALA A 142 -3.02 -15.27 18.83
N LEU A 143 -3.95 -14.54 19.44
CA LEU A 143 -3.83 -14.10 20.84
C LEU A 143 -3.81 -15.28 21.82
N ARG A 144 -4.64 -16.31 21.61
CA ARG A 144 -4.59 -17.55 22.43
C ARG A 144 -3.26 -18.30 22.30
N MET A 145 -2.59 -18.17 21.16
CA MET A 145 -1.28 -18.75 20.91
C MET A 145 -0.11 -17.85 21.36
N ASN A 146 -0.39 -16.71 22.01
CA ASN A 146 0.60 -15.68 22.37
C ASN A 146 1.37 -15.12 21.15
N ILE A 147 0.73 -15.04 19.99
CA ILE A 147 1.27 -14.45 18.77
C ILE A 147 0.80 -12.99 18.68
N PHE A 148 1.70 -12.08 18.31
CA PHE A 148 1.33 -10.69 18.04
C PHE A 148 0.31 -10.63 16.90
N ALA A 149 -0.80 -9.92 17.12
CA ALA A 149 -1.85 -9.73 16.15
C ALA A 149 -2.38 -8.30 16.25
N LYS A 150 -2.51 -7.60 15.11
CA LYS A 150 -3.07 -6.26 15.06
C LYS A 150 -3.90 -6.08 13.80
N ILE A 151 -5.21 -5.95 13.96
CA ILE A 151 -6.09 -5.57 12.86
C ILE A 151 -5.67 -4.18 12.36
N LEU A 152 -5.52 -4.08 11.04
CA LEU A 152 -5.13 -2.85 10.37
C LEU A 152 -6.35 -1.97 10.19
N ASP A 153 -6.14 -0.66 10.32
CA ASP A 153 -7.19 0.35 10.15
C ASP A 153 -7.44 0.61 8.65
N VAL A 154 -7.92 -0.43 7.98
CA VAL A 154 -8.32 -0.45 6.56
C VAL A 154 -9.56 -1.33 6.44
N ASP A 155 -10.54 -0.86 5.68
CA ASP A 155 -11.81 -1.57 5.41
C ASP A 155 -11.81 -2.30 4.05
N THR A 156 -10.69 -2.19 3.33
CA THR A 156 -10.49 -2.71 1.98
C THR A 156 -9.59 -3.94 2.02
N VAL A 157 -10.03 -5.01 1.37
CA VAL A 157 -9.35 -6.30 1.31
C VAL A 157 -8.36 -6.30 0.13
N TYR A 158 -7.19 -5.70 0.34
CA TYR A 158 -6.17 -5.64 -0.71
C TYR A 158 -5.57 -7.02 -1.01
N HIS A 159 -5.09 -7.18 -2.25
CA HIS A 159 -4.37 -8.35 -2.77
C HIS A 159 -5.17 -9.67 -2.74
N LEU A 160 -6.50 -9.58 -2.68
CA LEU A 160 -7.43 -10.69 -2.80
C LEU A 160 -8.42 -10.49 -3.95
N SER A 161 -9.21 -11.53 -4.22
CA SER A 161 -10.25 -11.54 -5.27
C SER A 161 -11.26 -10.40 -5.17
N HIS A 162 -11.46 -9.82 -3.98
CA HIS A 162 -12.26 -8.61 -3.75
C HIS A 162 -11.83 -7.43 -4.64
N MET A 163 -10.53 -7.31 -4.94
CA MET A 163 -10.03 -6.27 -5.83
C MET A 163 -10.52 -6.43 -7.27
N ALA A 164 -11.01 -7.61 -7.68
CA ALA A 164 -11.46 -7.85 -9.05
C ALA A 164 -12.57 -6.89 -9.50
N GLU A 165 -13.45 -6.46 -8.58
CA GLU A 165 -14.51 -5.48 -8.86
C GLU A 165 -13.94 -4.16 -9.39
N CYS A 166 -12.78 -3.75 -8.88
CA CYS A 166 -12.18 -2.46 -9.22
C CYS A 166 -11.16 -2.53 -10.36
N VAL A 167 -10.76 -3.74 -10.81
CA VAL A 167 -9.70 -3.91 -11.83
C VAL A 167 -10.10 -3.28 -13.16
N GLN A 168 -11.27 -3.65 -13.71
CA GLN A 168 -11.66 -3.18 -15.03
C GLN A 168 -11.89 -1.65 -15.09
N PRO A 169 -12.64 -1.04 -14.14
CA PRO A 169 -12.77 0.43 -14.08
C PRO A 169 -11.43 1.16 -13.89
N TYR A 170 -10.51 0.57 -13.12
CA TYR A 170 -9.16 1.09 -12.94
C TYR A 170 -8.37 1.09 -14.25
N LEU A 171 -8.35 -0.03 -14.97
CA LEU A 171 -7.66 -0.13 -16.27
C LEU A 171 -8.20 0.85 -17.31
N GLU A 172 -9.52 1.05 -17.36
CA GLU A 172 -10.16 2.03 -18.25
C GLU A 172 -9.72 3.46 -17.92
N SER A 173 -9.62 3.79 -16.63
CA SER A 173 -9.15 5.09 -16.17
C SER A 173 -7.68 5.32 -16.51
N LEU A 174 -6.82 4.33 -16.31
CA LEU A 174 -5.41 4.40 -16.68
C LEU A 174 -5.23 4.60 -18.19
N THR A 175 -5.96 3.83 -19.00
CA THR A 175 -5.91 3.91 -20.47
C THR A 175 -6.36 5.29 -20.96
N SER A 176 -7.45 5.81 -20.38
CA SER A 176 -8.00 7.12 -20.75
C SER A 176 -7.09 8.29 -20.34
N SER A 177 -6.24 8.07 -19.33
CA SER A 177 -5.31 9.06 -18.80
C SER A 177 -4.01 9.21 -19.58
N LYS A 178 -3.80 8.37 -20.61
CA LYS A 178 -2.64 8.40 -21.51
C LYS A 178 -1.30 8.41 -20.76
N ILE A 179 -1.19 7.57 -19.73
CA ILE A 179 0.04 7.43 -18.94
C ILE A 179 1.19 7.01 -19.84
N GLU A 180 2.30 7.74 -19.79
CA GLU A 180 3.50 7.42 -20.53
C GLU A 180 4.46 6.62 -19.65
N THR A 181 4.88 5.45 -20.15
CA THR A 181 5.85 4.59 -19.46
C THR A 181 7.13 4.47 -20.26
N LYS A 182 8.27 4.57 -19.59
CA LYS A 182 9.59 4.25 -20.10
C LYS A 182 10.05 2.94 -19.47
N TYR A 183 10.65 2.07 -20.28
CA TYR A 183 11.30 0.88 -19.74
C TYR A 183 12.51 1.29 -18.91
N TYR A 184 12.58 0.80 -17.68
CA TYR A 184 13.81 0.87 -16.90
C TYR A 184 14.90 0.07 -17.61
N LYS A 185 16.02 0.71 -17.94
CA LYS A 185 17.26 0.02 -18.29
C LYS A 185 18.18 0.08 -17.07
N ALA A 186 18.48 -1.08 -16.50
CA ALA A 186 19.46 -1.19 -15.43
C ALA A 186 20.82 -0.61 -15.90
N GLY A 187 21.42 0.27 -15.10
CA GLY A 187 22.72 0.90 -15.38
C GLY A 187 22.68 2.26 -16.09
N THR A 188 21.57 3.01 -15.99
CA THR A 188 21.43 4.34 -16.62
C THR A 188 21.19 5.50 -15.63
N LEU A 189 21.56 5.32 -14.35
CA LEU A 189 21.68 6.46 -13.42
C LEU A 189 23.04 7.14 -13.64
#